data_AF-A0A2G2K023-F1
#
_entry.id   AF-A0A2G2K023-F1
#
_cell.length_a   1.000
_cell.length_b   1.000
_cell.length_c   1.000
_cell.angle_alpha   90.00
_cell.angle_beta   90.00
_cell.angle_gamma   90.00
#
_symmetry.space_group_name_H-M   'P 1'
#
loop_
_entity.id
_entity.type
_entity.pdbx_description
1 polymer ?
#
loop_
_entity_poly.entity_id
_entity_poly.type
_entity_poly.pdbx_seq_one_letter_code
_entity_poly.pdbx_strand_id
1 'polypeptide(L)' 'MNILFIIADQWRGECLSSLGHPLVKTPHLDALAADGVTFKRHYGQSAPCGPSR' A
#
# COMPACT_ATOMS: atom_id res chain seq x y z
N MET A 1 3.13 23.52 4.11
CA MET A 1 2.68 22.12 4.16
C MET A 1 2.84 21.53 2.79
N ASN A 2 3.54 20.41 2.67
CA ASN A 2 3.81 19.75 1.40
C ASN A 2 3.13 18.38 1.41
N ILE A 3 2.69 17.90 0.25
CA ILE A 3 2.04 16.59 0.10
C ILE A 3 2.89 15.74 -0.83
N LEU A 4 3.22 14.52 -0.39
CA LEU A 4 3.89 13.51 -1.21
C LEU A 4 2.90 12.37 -1.47
N PHE A 5 2.59 12.13 -2.74
CA PHE A 5 1.71 11.03 -3.17
C PHE A 5 2.53 9.96 -3.87
N ILE A 6 2.56 8.75 -3.31
CA ILE A 6 3.33 7.60 -3.81
C ILE A 6 2.35 6.53 -4.27
N ILE A 7 2.52 6.04 -5.50
CA ILE A 7 1.73 4.93 -6.07
C ILE A 7 2.70 3.84 -6.51
N ALA A 8 2.44 2.60 -6.11
CA ALA A 8 3.12 1.42 -6.62
C ALA A 8 2.24 0.75 -7.69
N ASP A 9 2.80 0.46 -8.86
CA ASP A 9 2.07 -0.25 -9.93
C ASP A 9 2.04 -1.75 -9.66
N GLN A 10 0.91 -2.39 -9.95
CA GLN A 10 0.70 -3.84 -9.84
C GLN A 10 1.00 -4.45 -8.45
N TRP A 11 0.92 -3.63 -7.39
CA TRP A 11 1.16 -4.08 -6.02
C TRP A 11 -0.04 -4.87 -5.47
N ARG A 12 0.20 -6.05 -4.91
CA ARG A 12 -0.84 -6.81 -4.22
C ARG A 12 -1.06 -6.29 -2.81
N GLY A 13 -2.30 -6.00 -2.43
CA GLY A 13 -2.63 -5.35 -1.16
C GLY A 13 -2.12 -6.09 0.09
N GLU A 14 -1.96 -7.41 0.03
CA GLU A 14 -1.44 -8.21 1.13
C GLU A 14 0.09 -8.31 1.19
N CYS A 15 0.84 -7.80 0.20
CA CYS A 15 2.31 -7.80 0.18
C CYS A 15 2.93 -6.77 1.15
N LEU A 16 2.46 -6.72 2.39
CA LEU A 16 2.97 -5.87 3.47
C LEU A 16 3.20 -6.72 4.72
N SER A 17 4.39 -6.66 5.32
CA SER A 17 4.67 -7.40 6.56
C SER A 17 3.78 -6.95 7.71
N SER A 18 3.48 -5.65 7.82
CA SER A 18 2.51 -5.10 8.77
C SER A 18 1.08 -5.62 8.63
N LEU A 19 0.73 -6.22 7.47
CA LEU A 19 -0.56 -6.90 7.26
C LEU A 19 -0.47 -8.42 7.48
N GLY A 20 0.65 -8.93 7.98
CA GLY A 20 0.84 -10.35 8.32
C GLY A 20 1.34 -11.21 7.17
N HIS A 21 1.92 -10.62 6.12
CA HIS A 21 2.52 -11.41 5.04
C HIS A 21 3.65 -12.32 5.58
N PRO A 22 3.69 -13.63 5.27
CA PRO A 22 4.57 -14.58 5.93
C PRO A 22 6.06 -14.43 5.60
N LEU A 23 6.40 -13.88 4.42
CA LEU A 23 7.79 -13.83 3.91
C LEU A 23 8.32 -12.44 3.54
N VAL A 24 7.48 -11.60 2.91
CA VAL A 24 7.82 -10.22 2.51
C VAL A 24 8.20 -9.40 3.74
N LYS A 25 9.30 -8.66 3.63
CA LYS A 25 9.78 -7.71 4.63
C LYS A 25 9.68 -6.31 4.08
N THR A 26 8.88 -5.45 4.71
CA THR A 26 8.69 -4.05 4.31
C THR A 26 8.96 -3.09 5.48
N PRO A 27 10.17 -3.10 6.08
CA PRO A 27 10.43 -2.38 7.33
C PRO A 27 10.15 -0.87 7.26
N HIS A 28 10.40 -0.23 6.12
CA HIS A 28 10.12 1.19 5.93
C HIS A 28 8.62 1.49 5.77
N LEU A 29 7.87 0.62 5.11
CA LEU A 29 6.42 0.78 5.00
C LEU A 29 5.71 0.41 6.31
N ASP A 30 6.26 -0.52 7.07
CA ASP A 30 5.76 -0.87 8.40
C ASP A 30 5.94 0.28 9.38
N ALA A 31 7.08 0.99 9.32
CA ALA A 31 7.29 2.22 10.07
C ALA A 31 6.28 3.32 9.68
N LEU A 32 6.05 3.50 8.36
CA LEU A 32 5.04 4.45 7.88
C LEU A 32 3.62 4.09 8.33
N ALA A 33 3.28 2.79 8.35
CA ALA A 33 2.00 2.30 8.81
C ALA A 33 1.82 2.48 10.33
N ALA A 34 2.90 2.40 11.12
CA ALA A 34 2.88 2.59 12.57
C ALA A 34 2.67 4.06 12.97
N ASP A 35 3.25 5.00 12.21
CA ASP A 35 3.09 6.45 12.42
C ASP A 35 1.86 7.04 11.71
N GLY A 36 1.05 6.21 11.06
CA GLY A 36 -0.01 6.65 10.16
C GLY A 36 -1.31 5.86 10.29
N VAL A 37 -2.10 5.88 9.21
CA VAL A 37 -3.39 5.18 9.12
C VAL A 37 -3.37 4.24 7.93
N THR A 38 -3.65 2.96 8.19
CA THR A 38 -3.74 1.91 7.17
C THR A 38 -5.18 1.59 6.83
N PHE A 39 -5.57 1.80 5.58
CA PHE A 39 -6.89 1.44 5.07
C PHE A 39 -6.92 -0.02 4.61
N LYS A 40 -7.35 -0.93 5.49
CA LYS A 40 -7.43 -2.39 5.20
C LYS A 40 -8.43 -2.78 4.11
N ARG A 41 -9.28 -1.83 3.66
CA ARG A 41 -10.32 -2.01 2.64
C ARG A 41 -10.24 -0.87 1.61
N HIS A 42 -9.09 -0.75 0.97
CA HIS A 42 -8.85 0.22 -0.12
C HIS A 42 -8.95 -0.50 -1.47
N TYR A 43 -9.90 -0.09 -2.32
CA TYR A 43 -10.20 -0.73 -3.60
C TYR A 43 -9.96 0.24 -4.76
N GLY A 44 -9.29 -0.23 -5.81
CA GLY A 44 -9.25 0.46 -7.09
C GLY A 44 -10.60 0.40 -7.80
N GLN A 45 -10.89 1.39 -8.65
CA GLN A 45 -12.17 1.45 -9.37
C GLN A 45 -12.20 0.53 -10.60
N SER A 46 -11.04 0.06 -11.06
CA SER A 46 -10.93 -0.87 -12.17
C SER A 46 -9.66 -1.72 -12.06
N ALA A 47 -9.66 -2.88 -12.73
CA ALA A 47 -8.51 -3.79 -12.73
C ALA A 47 -7.33 -3.36 -13.62
N PRO A 48 -7.52 -2.80 -14.84
CA PRO A 48 -6.39 -2.39 -15.68
C PRO A 48 -5.76 -1.08 -15.20
N CYS A 49 -4.45 -0.91 -15.42
CA CYS A 49 -3.71 0.25 -14.93
C CYS A 49 -4.26 1.61 -15.43
N GLY A 50 -4.65 1.69 -16.71
CA GLY A 50 -5.14 2.94 -17.31
C GLY A 50 -6.37 3.53 -16.62
N PRO A 51 -7.50 2.81 -16.56
CA PRO A 51 -8.72 3.30 -15.91
C PRO A 51 -8.69 3.26 -14.37
N SER A 52 -7.61 2.77 -13.75
CA SER A 52 -7.45 2.70 -12.29
C SER A 52 -6.70 3.90 -11.72
N ARG A 53 -5.84 4.53 -12.53
CA ARG A 53 -5.15 5.79 -12.23
C ARG A 53 -6.11 6.97 -12.34
#